data_AF-Q49V79-F1
#
_entry.id   AF-Q49V79-F1
#
_cell.length_a   1.000
_cell.length_b   1.000
_cell.length_c   1.000
_cell.angle_alpha   90.00
_cell.angle_beta   90.00
_cell.angle_gamma   90.00
#
_symmetry.space_group_name_H-M   'P 1'
#
loop_
_entity.id
_entity.type
_entity.pdbx_description
1 polymer ?
#
loop_
_entity_poly.entity_id
_entity_poly.type
_entity_poly.pdbx_seq_one_letter_code
_entity_poly.pdbx_strand_id
1 'polypeptide(L)'
;MINQYIKKWFIAFVLSSVCLIGLSSMHNTTFAKDIEQIENEYNTKVGIYGINTENGKAYQHNADERFTFASTYKAIASGILLNKVAPSELNKKVEINESEIVANSPVTEQYIGKTMSLKALIKASMLQSDNTANNKIMQELGGVNGLKHELVQLGDDVSEPQRLEPELNYFDPNSKADTTTPRAAAQTLNSILTSNEMNESNLSLLKQTMIENKTGDTLIKAGMPNSYTVGDKSGQALTYATRNDLAFIYPKGQDKPIILAIYSKQDQKDAKPNDKVISDSAREVIKYLK
;
A
#
# COMPACT_ATOMS: atom_id res chain seq x y z
N MET A 1 42.29 -83.73 -43.29
CA MET A 1 41.51 -83.52 -44.52
C MET A 1 40.41 -82.51 -44.20
N ILE A 2 40.60 -81.23 -44.50
CA ILE A 2 40.37 -80.53 -45.78
C ILE A 2 38.99 -79.84 -45.81
N ASN A 3 39.05 -78.51 -45.98
CA ASN A 3 38.12 -77.53 -46.59
C ASN A 3 36.70 -77.34 -46.03
N GLN A 4 36.35 -76.13 -45.56
CA GLN A 4 36.09 -74.86 -46.27
C GLN A 4 34.71 -74.81 -46.94
N TYR A 5 33.97 -73.71 -46.68
CA TYR A 5 33.16 -72.86 -47.58
C TYR A 5 32.17 -72.07 -46.69
N ILE A 6 32.49 -70.86 -46.23
CA ILE A 6 32.39 -69.54 -46.89
C ILE A 6 30.96 -69.16 -47.35
N LYS A 7 30.41 -68.18 -46.60
CA LYS A 7 29.47 -67.08 -46.95
C LYS A 7 28.10 -67.42 -47.56
N LYS A 8 27.06 -66.98 -46.85
CA LYS A 8 26.04 -66.07 -47.41
C LYS A 8 25.56 -65.09 -46.34
N TRP A 9 25.56 -63.82 -46.74
CA TRP A 9 25.14 -62.66 -45.96
C TRP A 9 23.61 -62.63 -45.82
N PHE A 10 23.12 -62.38 -44.61
CA PHE A 10 21.84 -61.72 -44.42
C PHE A 10 21.99 -60.72 -43.27
N ILE A 11 21.98 -59.45 -43.67
CA ILE A 11 21.89 -58.29 -42.79
C ILE A 11 20.46 -58.28 -42.24
N ALA A 12 20.30 -58.49 -40.93
CA ALA A 12 19.07 -58.20 -40.21
C ALA A 12 19.34 -57.07 -39.23
N PHE A 13 19.02 -55.86 -39.67
CA PHE A 13 18.87 -54.66 -38.85
C PHE A 13 17.64 -54.86 -37.96
N VAL A 14 17.80 -54.93 -36.63
CA VAL A 14 16.71 -54.70 -35.69
C VAL A 14 17.17 -53.65 -34.70
N LEU A 15 16.55 -52.48 -34.82
CA LEU A 15 16.79 -51.29 -34.03
C LEU A 15 16.54 -51.56 -32.53
N SER A 16 17.55 -51.31 -31.71
CA SER A 16 17.34 -50.91 -30.32
C SER A 16 17.00 -49.41 -30.30
N SER A 17 15.72 -49.04 -30.43
CA SER A 17 15.30 -47.68 -30.15
C SER A 17 14.95 -47.55 -28.67
N VAL A 18 15.91 -46.96 -27.96
CA VAL A 18 15.85 -46.44 -26.60
C VAL A 18 14.49 -45.81 -26.30
N CYS A 19 13.84 -46.29 -25.24
CA CYS A 19 12.70 -45.62 -24.66
C CYS A 19 13.22 -44.33 -23.99
N LEU A 20 13.21 -43.21 -24.73
CA LEU A 20 13.41 -41.89 -24.14
C LEU A 20 12.17 -41.61 -23.29
N ILE A 21 12.29 -41.84 -21.98
CA ILE A 21 11.36 -41.27 -21.01
C ILE A 21 11.57 -39.75 -21.11
N GLY A 22 10.67 -39.08 -21.80
CA GLY A 22 10.59 -37.63 -21.78
C GLY A 22 10.31 -37.19 -20.36
N LEU A 23 11.35 -36.76 -19.64
CA LEU A 23 11.22 -35.87 -18.50
C LEU A 23 10.62 -34.57 -19.04
N SER A 24 9.29 -34.54 -19.07
CA SER A 24 8.55 -33.30 -19.21
C SER A 24 8.88 -32.49 -17.98
N SER A 25 9.69 -31.44 -18.15
CA SER A 25 9.79 -30.39 -17.15
C SER A 25 8.38 -29.87 -16.95
N MET A 26 7.72 -30.26 -15.85
CA MET A 26 6.57 -29.54 -15.37
C MET A 26 7.07 -28.14 -15.07
N HIS A 27 6.88 -27.23 -16.02
CA HIS A 27 6.81 -25.82 -15.70
C HIS A 27 5.71 -25.72 -14.64
N ASN A 28 6.10 -25.45 -13.38
CA ASN A 28 5.18 -24.91 -12.41
C ASN A 28 4.78 -23.54 -12.94
N THR A 29 3.81 -23.53 -13.85
CA THR A 29 3.03 -22.35 -14.16
C THR A 29 2.26 -22.07 -12.88
N THR A 30 2.82 -21.25 -12.00
CA THR A 30 2.06 -20.67 -10.89
C THR A 30 0.92 -19.89 -11.54
N PHE A 31 -0.26 -20.52 -11.62
CA PHE A 31 -1.48 -19.83 -11.98
C PHE A 31 -1.59 -18.60 -11.07
N ALA A 32 -1.97 -17.45 -11.64
CA ALA A 32 -2.25 -16.26 -10.85
C ALA A 32 -3.22 -16.66 -9.73
N LYS A 33 -2.86 -16.38 -8.47
CA LYS A 33 -3.78 -16.61 -7.36
C LYS A 33 -4.88 -15.57 -7.48
N ASP A 34 -6.13 -16.01 -7.48
CA ASP A 34 -7.24 -15.07 -7.31
C ASP A 34 -7.19 -14.51 -5.88
N ILE A 35 -7.71 -13.29 -5.67
CA ILE A 35 -7.72 -12.65 -4.36
C ILE A 35 -8.51 -13.49 -3.35
N GLU A 36 -9.57 -14.17 -3.78
CA GLU A 36 -10.30 -15.12 -2.94
C GLU A 36 -9.42 -16.27 -2.43
N GLN A 37 -8.43 -16.73 -3.21
CA GLN A 37 -7.49 -17.76 -2.75
C GLN A 37 -6.54 -17.20 -1.68
N ILE A 38 -6.12 -15.94 -1.82
CA ILE A 38 -5.30 -15.23 -0.81
C ILE A 38 -6.12 -15.03 0.47
N GLU A 39 -7.39 -14.62 0.37
CA GLU A 39 -8.31 -14.49 1.50
C GLU A 39 -8.45 -15.80 2.28
N ASN A 40 -8.66 -16.91 1.56
CA ASN A 40 -8.77 -18.24 2.14
C ASN A 40 -7.45 -18.73 2.79
N GLU A 41 -6.32 -18.57 2.10
CA GLU A 41 -5.00 -19.02 2.60
C GLU A 41 -4.59 -18.31 3.89
N TYR A 42 -4.88 -17.01 3.98
CA TYR A 42 -4.50 -16.20 5.13
C TYR A 42 -5.63 -15.98 6.15
N ASN A 43 -6.80 -16.60 5.93
CA ASN A 43 -8.00 -16.42 6.73
C ASN A 43 -8.29 -14.93 7.00
N THR A 44 -8.36 -14.16 5.93
CA THR A 44 -8.48 -12.70 5.99
C THR A 44 -9.45 -12.20 4.94
N LYS A 45 -10.08 -11.06 5.19
CA LYS A 45 -10.81 -10.31 4.17
C LYS A 45 -9.90 -9.21 3.63
N VAL A 46 -9.88 -9.06 2.31
CA VAL A 46 -9.12 -8.05 1.58
C VAL A 46 -10.08 -7.12 0.83
N GLY A 47 -9.80 -5.82 0.88
CA GLY A 47 -10.42 -4.80 0.05
C GLY A 47 -9.36 -4.17 -0.85
N ILE A 48 -9.63 -4.12 -2.15
CA ILE A 48 -8.71 -3.63 -3.17
C ILE A 48 -9.44 -2.69 -4.11
N TYR A 49 -8.83 -1.53 -4.33
CA TYR A 49 -9.11 -0.72 -5.50
C TYR A 49 -7.80 -0.26 -6.12
N GLY A 50 -7.66 -0.48 -7.42
CA GLY A 50 -6.53 0.04 -8.18
C GLY A 50 -7.00 0.68 -9.48
N ILE A 51 -6.35 1.78 -9.88
CA ILE A 51 -6.64 2.47 -11.14
C ILE A 51 -5.34 2.88 -11.83
N ASN A 52 -5.18 2.48 -13.09
CA ASN A 52 -4.14 2.98 -13.96
C ASN A 52 -4.59 4.31 -14.56
N THR A 53 -4.00 5.42 -14.13
CA THR A 53 -4.42 6.76 -14.53
C THR A 53 -4.00 7.14 -15.95
N GLU A 54 -3.20 6.30 -16.61
CA GLU A 54 -2.83 6.48 -18.02
C GLU A 54 -3.96 6.07 -18.96
N ASN A 55 -4.59 4.92 -18.70
CA ASN A 55 -5.54 4.28 -19.62
C ASN A 55 -6.93 4.03 -19.01
N GLY A 56 -7.13 4.35 -17.72
CA GLY A 56 -8.40 4.18 -17.02
C GLY A 56 -8.72 2.75 -16.58
N LYS A 57 -7.83 1.77 -16.80
CA LYS A 57 -8.04 0.38 -16.37
C LYS A 57 -8.10 0.32 -14.84
N ALA A 58 -9.14 -0.32 -14.31
CA ALA A 58 -9.37 -0.40 -12.87
C ALA A 58 -9.54 -1.86 -12.41
N TYR A 59 -9.10 -2.14 -11.19
CA TYR A 59 -9.27 -3.42 -10.50
C TYR A 59 -10.05 -3.19 -9.21
N GLN A 60 -11.00 -4.08 -8.90
CA GLN A 60 -11.92 -3.92 -7.76
C GLN A 60 -12.18 -5.27 -7.10
N HIS A 61 -11.96 -5.37 -5.80
CA HIS A 61 -12.35 -6.51 -4.96
C HIS A 61 -12.76 -5.98 -3.59
N ASN A 62 -14.01 -6.19 -3.16
CA ASN A 62 -14.57 -5.55 -1.95
C ASN A 62 -14.26 -4.03 -1.88
N ALA A 63 -14.20 -3.35 -3.04
CA ALA A 63 -13.65 -2.00 -3.17
C ALA A 63 -14.45 -0.91 -2.45
N ASP A 64 -15.73 -1.20 -2.16
CA ASP A 64 -16.68 -0.32 -1.49
C ASP A 64 -17.02 -0.80 -0.06
N GLU A 65 -16.37 -1.87 0.41
CA GLU A 65 -16.48 -2.29 1.79
C GLU A 65 -15.63 -1.38 2.71
N ARG A 66 -16.11 -1.17 3.93
CA ARG A 66 -15.42 -0.35 4.93
C ARG A 66 -14.31 -1.11 5.66
N PHE A 67 -13.18 -0.44 5.76
CA PHE A 67 -12.02 -0.83 6.56
C PHE A 67 -11.58 0.38 7.38
N THR A 68 -11.07 0.16 8.59
CA THR A 68 -10.39 1.25 9.31
C THR A 68 -9.16 1.69 8.53
N PHE A 69 -8.93 3.00 8.42
CA PHE A 69 -7.76 3.52 7.70
C PHE A 69 -6.45 3.36 8.47
N ALA A 70 -6.51 3.39 9.80
CA ALA A 70 -5.33 3.46 10.65
C ALA A 70 -4.31 4.50 10.11
N SER A 71 -3.02 4.18 10.08
CA SER A 71 -2.00 5.14 9.67
C SER A 71 -1.94 5.45 8.15
N THR A 72 -2.73 4.82 7.27
CA THR A 72 -2.73 5.21 5.83
C THR A 72 -3.21 6.64 5.64
N TYR A 73 -4.13 7.09 6.50
CA TYR A 73 -4.71 8.43 6.44
C TYR A 73 -3.67 9.55 6.69
N LYS A 74 -2.51 9.24 7.29
CA LYS A 74 -1.41 10.21 7.48
C LYS A 74 -0.91 10.78 6.14
N ALA A 75 -0.96 9.99 5.07
CA ALA A 75 -0.68 10.45 3.71
C ALA A 75 -1.70 11.47 3.22
N ILE A 76 -2.98 11.21 3.51
CA ILE A 76 -4.09 12.10 3.15
C ILE A 76 -4.01 13.41 3.93
N ALA A 77 -3.86 13.36 5.26
CA ALA A 77 -3.72 14.56 6.09
C ALA A 77 -2.50 15.40 5.69
N SER A 78 -1.35 14.76 5.49
CA SER A 78 -0.13 15.46 5.05
C SER A 78 -0.28 16.06 3.66
N GLY A 79 -0.92 15.33 2.74
CA GLY A 79 -1.19 15.80 1.39
C GLY A 79 -2.15 16.99 1.35
N ILE A 80 -3.23 16.95 2.14
CA ILE A 80 -4.16 18.07 2.30
C ILE A 80 -3.44 19.29 2.88
N LEU A 81 -2.66 19.12 3.95
CA LEU A 81 -1.90 20.23 4.52
C LEU A 81 -0.96 20.85 3.49
N LEU A 82 -0.22 20.02 2.74
CA LEU A 82 0.67 20.46 1.66
C LEU A 82 -0.05 21.17 0.50
N ASN A 83 -1.32 20.84 0.26
CA ASN A 83 -2.14 21.52 -0.74
C ASN A 83 -2.56 22.92 -0.26
N LYS A 84 -2.74 23.11 1.05
CA LYS A 84 -3.25 24.36 1.65
C LYS A 84 -2.18 25.39 1.98
N VAL A 85 -0.93 24.99 2.13
CA VAL A 85 0.15 25.87 2.60
C VAL A 85 1.16 26.18 1.49
N ALA A 86 1.65 27.41 1.46
CA ALA A 86 2.76 27.78 0.60
C ALA A 86 4.06 27.11 1.07
N PRO A 87 5.03 26.86 0.16
CA PRO A 87 6.32 26.27 0.54
C PRO A 87 7.08 27.05 1.64
N SER A 88 6.89 28.37 1.71
CA SER A 88 7.48 29.23 2.75
C SER A 88 6.92 28.93 4.15
N GLU A 89 5.66 28.53 4.24
CA GLU A 89 4.97 28.24 5.51
C GLU A 89 5.40 26.90 6.12
N LEU A 90 6.00 25.99 5.33
CA LEU A 90 6.51 24.71 5.82
C LEU A 90 7.62 24.84 6.89
N ASN A 91 8.22 26.02 7.00
CA ASN A 91 9.21 26.35 8.03
C ASN A 91 8.59 26.86 9.34
N LYS A 92 7.27 27.09 9.38
CA LYS A 92 6.53 27.44 10.60
C LYS A 92 6.91 26.48 11.72
N LYS A 93 7.28 27.05 12.86
CA LYS A 93 7.68 26.31 14.06
C LYS A 93 6.45 25.99 14.89
N VAL A 94 6.33 24.72 15.27
CA VAL A 94 5.27 24.18 16.11
C VAL A 94 5.91 23.62 17.37
N GLU A 95 5.46 24.08 18.52
CA GLU A 95 5.91 23.61 19.83
C GLU A 95 5.39 22.20 20.11
N ILE A 96 6.24 21.38 20.72
CA ILE A 96 5.93 20.01 21.14
C ILE A 96 5.87 19.97 22.67
N ASN A 97 4.66 19.89 23.21
CA ASN A 97 4.46 19.79 24.66
C ASN A 97 4.40 18.33 25.10
N GLU A 98 4.90 18.07 26.30
CA GLU A 98 4.87 16.72 26.90
C GLU A 98 3.45 16.17 27.01
N SER A 99 2.47 17.03 27.35
CA SER A 99 1.06 16.65 27.49
C SER A 99 0.38 16.23 26.18
N GLU A 100 1.00 16.48 25.03
CA GLU A 100 0.48 16.13 23.70
C GLU A 100 1.10 14.86 23.14
N ILE A 101 2.13 14.31 23.81
CA ILE A 101 2.80 13.08 23.37
C ILE A 101 1.86 11.89 23.60
N VAL A 102 1.52 11.21 22.52
CA VAL A 102 0.73 9.98 22.55
C VAL A 102 1.57 8.76 22.20
N ALA A 103 1.03 7.56 22.42
CA ALA A 103 1.70 6.30 22.09
C ALA A 103 2.16 6.26 20.62
N ASN A 104 3.32 5.67 20.35
CA ASN A 104 3.97 5.60 19.03
C ASN A 104 4.35 6.97 18.45
N SER A 105 5.18 7.71 19.19
CA SER A 105 5.73 9.02 18.82
C SER A 105 7.26 9.07 18.86
N PRO A 106 7.95 8.19 18.12
CA PRO A 106 9.39 7.99 18.24
C PRO A 106 10.24 9.21 17.83
N VAL A 107 9.67 10.15 17.06
CA VAL A 107 10.36 11.37 16.67
C VAL A 107 10.00 12.49 17.62
N THR A 108 8.71 12.77 17.79
CA THR A 108 8.24 13.94 18.54
C THR A 108 8.56 13.87 20.03
N GLU A 109 8.63 12.69 20.63
CA GLU A 109 9.07 12.53 22.04
C GLU A 109 10.49 13.09 22.29
N GLN A 110 11.35 13.08 21.27
CA GLN A 110 12.73 13.61 21.35
C GLN A 110 12.77 15.15 21.28
N TYR A 111 11.62 15.78 21.01
CA TYR A 111 11.45 17.23 20.83
C TYR A 111 10.57 17.87 21.92
N ILE A 112 10.23 17.17 23.00
CA ILE A 112 9.50 17.75 24.14
C ILE A 112 10.18 19.05 24.62
N GLY A 113 9.40 20.12 24.76
CA GLY A 113 9.87 21.45 25.14
C GLY A 113 10.65 22.19 24.05
N LYS A 114 10.62 21.69 22.81
CA LYS A 114 11.26 22.28 21.63
C LYS A 114 10.24 22.47 20.51
N THR A 115 10.70 23.04 19.40
CA THR A 115 9.89 23.20 18.19
C THR A 115 10.33 22.28 17.06
N MET A 116 9.37 21.78 16.29
CA MET A 116 9.58 21.17 14.97
C MET A 116 8.96 22.05 13.88
N SER A 117 9.47 21.98 12.65
CA SER A 117 8.78 22.64 11.53
C SER A 117 7.63 21.78 11.00
N LEU A 118 6.65 22.38 10.32
CA LEU A 118 5.60 21.60 9.63
C LEU A 118 6.19 20.55 8.68
N LYS A 119 7.24 20.90 7.93
CA LYS A 119 7.98 19.93 7.09
C LYS A 119 8.52 18.74 7.89
N ALA A 120 9.06 18.98 9.08
CA ALA A 120 9.61 17.93 9.93
C ALA A 120 8.49 17.05 10.52
N LEU A 121 7.35 17.64 10.89
CA LEU A 121 6.17 16.90 11.36
C LEU A 121 5.57 16.02 10.26
N ILE A 122 5.45 16.51 9.03
CA ILE A 122 5.02 15.71 7.87
C ILE A 122 5.96 14.51 7.67
N LYS A 123 7.28 14.74 7.69
CA LYS A 123 8.25 13.65 7.56
C LYS A 123 8.17 12.65 8.71
N ALA A 124 8.01 13.10 9.96
CA ALA A 124 7.85 12.22 11.11
C ALA A 124 6.57 11.36 11.01
N SER A 125 5.44 12.00 10.69
CA SER A 125 4.14 11.34 10.50
C SER A 125 4.20 10.30 9.37
N MET A 126 4.86 10.61 8.25
CA MET A 126 4.88 9.72 7.09
C MET A 126 5.93 8.61 7.20
N LEU A 127 7.17 8.93 7.58
CA LEU A 127 8.31 8.00 7.54
C LEU A 127 8.41 7.11 8.78
N GLN A 128 7.93 7.60 9.94
CA GLN A 128 7.98 6.88 11.21
C GLN A 128 6.58 6.58 11.77
N SER A 129 5.53 6.93 11.02
CA SER A 129 4.14 6.78 11.48
C SER A 129 3.88 7.50 12.82
N ASP A 130 4.61 8.58 13.12
CA ASP A 130 4.57 9.27 14.42
C ASP A 130 3.19 9.87 14.67
N ASN A 131 2.56 9.44 15.76
CA ASN A 131 1.16 9.75 16.08
C ASN A 131 0.96 11.20 16.52
N THR A 132 1.79 11.70 17.42
CA THR A 132 1.76 13.11 17.84
C THR A 132 2.07 14.04 16.67
N ALA A 133 3.01 13.68 15.78
CA ALA A 133 3.28 14.47 14.59
C ALA A 133 2.03 14.59 13.70
N ASN A 134 1.29 13.49 13.54
CA ASN A 134 0.01 13.51 12.84
C ASN A 134 -1.05 14.37 13.56
N ASN A 135 -1.15 14.28 14.89
CA ASN A 135 -2.08 15.14 15.64
C ASN A 135 -1.75 16.62 15.47
N LYS A 136 -0.46 17.00 15.41
CA LYS A 136 -0.04 18.38 15.10
C LYS A 136 -0.46 18.80 13.69
N ILE A 137 -0.32 17.92 12.69
CA ILE A 137 -0.83 18.18 11.33
C ILE A 137 -2.36 18.37 11.37
N MET A 138 -3.08 17.56 12.13
CA MET A 138 -4.53 17.70 12.28
C MET A 138 -4.93 19.01 12.93
N GLN A 139 -4.20 19.50 13.94
CA GLN A 139 -4.47 20.81 14.54
C GLN A 139 -4.39 21.93 13.50
N GLU A 140 -3.39 21.90 12.61
CA GLU A 140 -3.25 22.86 11.50
C GLU A 140 -4.39 22.77 10.48
N LEU A 141 -5.00 21.59 10.33
CA LEU A 141 -6.16 21.39 9.47
C LEU A 141 -7.49 21.79 10.12
N GLY A 142 -7.51 22.20 11.40
CA GLY A 142 -8.76 22.45 12.13
C GLY A 142 -9.38 21.20 12.76
N GLY A 143 -8.55 20.19 13.04
CA GLY A 143 -8.93 18.93 13.67
C GLY A 143 -9.75 18.02 12.74
N VAL A 144 -10.52 17.12 13.34
CA VAL A 144 -11.34 16.13 12.62
C VAL A 144 -12.35 16.78 11.69
N ASN A 145 -13.02 17.85 12.13
CA ASN A 145 -14.01 18.56 11.31
C ASN A 145 -13.38 19.24 10.10
N GLY A 146 -12.20 19.82 10.28
CA GLY A 146 -11.44 20.40 9.19
C GLY A 146 -11.02 19.34 8.17
N LEU A 147 -10.50 18.20 8.62
CA LEU A 147 -10.20 17.09 7.72
C LEU A 147 -11.44 16.60 6.95
N LYS A 148 -12.59 16.42 7.63
CA LYS A 148 -13.86 16.04 6.96
C LYS A 148 -14.24 17.05 5.88
N HIS A 149 -14.12 18.33 6.17
CA HIS A 149 -14.42 19.38 5.21
C HIS A 149 -13.55 19.26 3.96
N GLU A 150 -12.24 19.09 4.13
CA GLU A 150 -11.28 18.95 3.02
C GLU A 150 -11.50 17.67 2.21
N LEU A 151 -11.83 16.54 2.87
CA LEU A 151 -12.19 15.30 2.18
C LEU A 151 -13.38 15.50 1.23
N VAL A 152 -14.43 16.19 1.69
CA VAL A 152 -15.59 16.51 0.85
C VAL A 152 -15.20 17.42 -0.33
N GLN A 153 -14.30 18.40 -0.13
CA GLN A 153 -13.79 19.23 -1.23
C GLN A 153 -13.01 18.42 -2.28
N LEU A 154 -12.33 17.34 -1.85
CA LEU A 154 -11.65 16.40 -2.74
C LEU A 154 -12.58 15.37 -3.39
N GLY A 155 -13.89 15.42 -3.08
CA GLY A 155 -14.90 14.49 -3.59
C GLY A 155 -15.03 13.19 -2.79
N ASP A 156 -14.48 13.13 -1.57
CA ASP A 156 -14.59 11.98 -0.67
C ASP A 156 -15.68 12.22 0.37
N ASP A 157 -16.88 11.72 0.08
CA ASP A 157 -18.04 11.68 0.98
C ASP A 157 -18.19 10.34 1.72
N VAL A 158 -17.18 9.46 1.61
CA VAL A 158 -17.21 8.08 2.12
C VAL A 158 -16.37 7.94 3.38
N SER A 159 -15.18 8.53 3.41
CA SER A 159 -14.27 8.49 4.55
C SER A 159 -14.86 9.19 5.77
N GLU A 160 -14.80 8.53 6.93
CA GLU A 160 -15.48 8.97 8.15
C GLU A 160 -14.47 9.11 9.32
N PRO A 161 -13.54 10.07 9.28
CA PRO A 161 -12.64 10.31 10.41
C PRO A 161 -13.43 10.87 11.60
N GLN A 162 -13.20 10.36 12.81
CA GLN A 162 -13.94 10.79 14.00
C GLN A 162 -13.03 11.09 15.19
N ARG A 163 -11.85 10.47 15.25
CA ARG A 163 -10.94 10.58 16.40
C ARG A 163 -9.53 10.96 15.96
N LEU A 164 -8.74 11.46 16.91
CA LEU A 164 -7.31 11.69 16.73
C LEU A 164 -6.50 10.45 17.11
N GLU A 165 -5.19 10.50 16.93
CA GLU A 165 -4.30 9.47 17.45
C GLU A 165 -4.21 9.57 18.98
N PRO A 166 -4.12 8.43 19.71
CA PRO A 166 -4.08 7.07 19.19
C PRO A 166 -5.48 6.44 19.04
N GLU A 167 -6.55 7.12 19.45
CA GLU A 167 -7.88 6.53 19.57
C GLU A 167 -8.47 6.03 18.26
N LEU A 168 -8.11 6.64 17.13
CA LEU A 168 -8.55 6.21 15.79
C LEU A 168 -8.17 4.75 15.46
N ASN A 169 -7.19 4.16 16.16
CA ASN A 169 -6.77 2.77 15.94
C ASN A 169 -7.62 1.73 16.70
N TYR A 170 -8.56 2.17 17.54
CA TYR A 170 -9.53 1.27 18.18
C TYR A 170 -10.68 1.01 17.20
N PHE A 171 -10.45 0.04 16.31
CA PHE A 171 -11.45 -0.41 15.34
C PHE A 171 -12.61 -1.14 16.02
N ASP A 172 -13.83 -0.79 15.61
CA ASP A 172 -15.07 -1.49 15.95
C ASP A 172 -15.77 -1.90 14.65
N PRO A 173 -15.97 -3.21 14.40
CA PRO A 173 -16.61 -3.69 13.17
C PRO A 173 -18.07 -3.20 13.01
N ASN A 174 -18.71 -2.71 14.08
CA ASN A 174 -20.07 -2.19 14.03
C ASN A 174 -20.14 -0.66 13.86
N SER A 175 -18.99 0.01 13.78
CA SER A 175 -18.90 1.47 13.66
C SER A 175 -18.32 1.87 12.30
N LYS A 176 -18.75 3.04 11.81
CA LYS A 176 -18.11 3.71 10.66
C LYS A 176 -16.96 4.62 11.08
N ALA A 177 -16.76 4.85 12.38
CA ALA A 177 -15.72 5.73 12.89
C ALA A 177 -14.33 5.30 12.41
N ASP A 178 -13.60 6.26 11.85
CA ASP A 178 -12.23 6.11 11.35
C ASP A 178 -12.08 5.02 10.28
N THR A 179 -13.12 4.93 9.43
CA THR A 179 -13.15 4.02 8.27
C THR A 179 -13.20 4.76 6.95
N THR A 180 -12.73 4.08 5.91
CA THR A 180 -12.85 4.45 4.50
C THR A 180 -13.15 3.20 3.69
N THR A 181 -13.26 3.33 2.37
CA THR A 181 -13.22 2.19 1.44
C THR A 181 -11.93 2.23 0.62
N PRO A 182 -11.44 1.08 0.11
CA PRO A 182 -10.28 1.07 -0.80
C PRO A 182 -10.45 2.04 -1.97
N ARG A 183 -11.64 2.12 -2.57
CA ARG A 183 -11.94 3.05 -3.67
C ARG A 183 -11.79 4.50 -3.25
N ALA A 184 -12.42 4.91 -2.14
CA ALA A 184 -12.36 6.28 -1.66
C ALA A 184 -10.91 6.68 -1.33
N ALA A 185 -10.18 5.86 -0.58
CA ALA A 185 -8.79 6.13 -0.24
C ALA A 185 -7.87 6.33 -1.46
N ALA A 186 -8.00 5.47 -2.47
CA ALA A 186 -7.24 5.58 -3.72
C ALA A 186 -7.63 6.82 -4.53
N GLN A 187 -8.93 7.12 -4.64
CA GLN A 187 -9.40 8.31 -5.35
C GLN A 187 -8.94 9.59 -4.66
N THR A 188 -9.05 9.67 -3.33
CA THR A 188 -8.57 10.81 -2.54
C THR A 188 -7.08 11.02 -2.70
N LEU A 189 -6.26 9.95 -2.63
CA LEU A 189 -4.83 10.07 -2.91
C LEU A 189 -4.56 10.57 -4.33
N ASN A 190 -5.29 10.06 -5.33
CA ASN A 190 -5.15 10.52 -6.70
C ASN A 190 -5.46 12.02 -6.82
N SER A 191 -6.59 12.48 -6.26
CA SER A 191 -7.00 13.89 -6.26
C SER A 191 -5.93 14.80 -5.65
N ILE A 192 -5.31 14.38 -4.56
CA ILE A 192 -4.20 15.11 -3.93
C ILE A 192 -2.98 15.16 -4.86
N LEU A 193 -2.57 14.02 -5.43
CA LEU A 193 -1.38 13.92 -6.28
C LEU A 193 -1.51 14.66 -7.62
N THR A 194 -2.75 14.92 -8.06
CA THR A 194 -3.06 15.65 -9.30
C THR A 194 -3.70 17.01 -9.05
N SER A 195 -3.69 17.51 -7.81
CA SER A 195 -4.25 18.81 -7.48
C SER A 195 -3.47 19.92 -8.19
N ASN A 196 -4.20 20.81 -8.87
CA ASN A 196 -3.62 22.01 -9.49
C ASN A 196 -3.28 23.11 -8.45
N GLU A 197 -3.77 22.97 -7.22
CA GLU A 197 -3.49 23.90 -6.13
C GLU A 197 -2.14 23.61 -5.45
N MET A 198 -1.66 22.37 -5.54
CA MET A 198 -0.44 21.95 -4.89
C MET A 198 0.79 22.51 -5.61
N ASN A 199 1.62 23.27 -4.90
CA ASN A 199 2.90 23.73 -5.43
C ASN A 199 3.82 22.54 -5.79
N GLU A 200 4.56 22.64 -6.90
CA GLU A 200 5.46 21.58 -7.38
C GLU A 200 6.47 21.08 -6.33
N SER A 201 6.99 21.98 -5.49
CA SER A 201 7.93 21.62 -4.44
C SER A 201 7.26 20.87 -3.28
N ASN A 202 5.99 21.18 -2.98
CA ASN A 202 5.18 20.46 -2.01
C ASN A 202 4.78 19.08 -2.56
N LEU A 203 4.40 18.99 -3.84
CA LEU A 203 4.11 17.71 -4.50
C LEU A 203 5.34 16.80 -4.53
N SER A 204 6.51 17.37 -4.81
CA SER A 204 7.78 16.65 -4.77
C SER A 204 8.12 16.18 -3.36
N LEU A 205 7.86 17.01 -2.33
CA LEU A 205 8.01 16.59 -0.93
C LEU A 205 7.08 15.43 -0.59
N LEU A 206 5.79 15.49 -0.97
CA LEU A 206 4.83 14.42 -0.72
C LEU A 206 5.28 13.10 -1.38
N LYS A 207 5.54 13.13 -2.69
CA LYS A 207 5.96 11.94 -3.46
C LYS A 207 7.25 11.35 -2.93
N GLN A 208 8.26 12.18 -2.69
CA GLN A 208 9.55 11.71 -2.18
C GLN A 208 9.40 11.08 -0.79
N THR A 209 8.59 11.69 0.09
CA THR A 209 8.37 11.15 1.44
C THR A 209 7.65 9.79 1.39
N MET A 210 6.68 9.61 0.49
CA MET A 210 6.03 8.32 0.28
C MET A 210 6.98 7.26 -0.31
N ILE A 211 7.87 7.65 -1.23
CA ILE A 211 8.90 6.76 -1.80
C ILE A 211 9.87 6.30 -0.70
N GLU A 212 10.32 7.22 0.15
CA GLU A 212 11.26 6.97 1.25
C GLU A 212 10.64 6.18 2.43
N ASN A 213 9.32 5.96 2.45
CA ASN A 213 8.66 5.28 3.55
C ASN A 213 9.08 3.80 3.67
N LYS A 214 9.90 3.48 4.68
CA LYS A 214 10.36 2.10 4.92
C LYS A 214 9.34 1.21 5.62
N THR A 215 8.33 1.80 6.26
CA THR A 215 7.31 1.03 7.00
C THR A 215 6.43 0.16 6.09
N GLY A 216 6.46 0.40 4.78
CA GLY A 216 5.76 -0.38 3.75
C GLY A 216 6.65 -1.25 2.88
N ASP A 217 7.96 -1.39 3.17
CA ASP A 217 8.89 -2.17 2.33
C ASP A 217 8.44 -3.63 2.13
N THR A 218 7.74 -4.19 3.11
CA THR A 218 7.19 -5.56 3.12
C THR A 218 5.76 -5.66 2.55
N LEU A 219 5.14 -4.54 2.16
CA LEU A 219 3.74 -4.43 1.75
C LEU A 219 3.61 -4.35 0.22
N ILE A 220 2.95 -3.32 -0.34
CA ILE A 220 2.79 -3.20 -1.80
C ILE A 220 4.15 -3.25 -2.49
N LYS A 221 5.17 -2.57 -1.93
CA LYS A 221 6.55 -2.57 -2.44
C LYS A 221 7.11 -3.97 -2.69
N ALA A 222 6.93 -4.90 -1.75
CA ALA A 222 7.41 -6.27 -1.88
C ALA A 222 6.68 -7.08 -2.97
N GLY A 223 5.47 -6.66 -3.37
CA GLY A 223 4.72 -7.25 -4.47
C GLY A 223 5.07 -6.70 -5.85
N MET A 224 5.89 -5.65 -5.95
CA MET A 224 6.18 -4.96 -7.21
C MET A 224 7.49 -5.42 -7.86
N PRO A 225 7.62 -5.35 -9.19
CA PRO A 225 8.92 -5.45 -9.85
C PRO A 225 9.87 -4.34 -9.37
N ASN A 226 11.13 -4.68 -9.09
CA ASN A 226 12.17 -3.72 -8.66
C ASN A 226 12.37 -2.52 -9.59
N SER A 227 11.94 -2.63 -10.85
CA SER A 227 12.02 -1.54 -11.83
C SER A 227 10.94 -0.47 -11.65
N TYR A 228 9.98 -0.66 -10.74
CA TYR A 228 8.89 0.29 -10.52
C TYR A 228 9.24 1.21 -9.37
N THR A 229 8.89 2.47 -9.51
CA THR A 229 8.94 3.42 -8.38
C THR A 229 7.64 3.32 -7.62
N VAL A 230 7.71 3.07 -6.31
CA VAL A 230 6.54 2.93 -5.44
C VAL A 230 6.67 3.93 -4.30
N GLY A 231 5.67 4.79 -4.15
CA GLY A 231 5.50 5.61 -2.95
C GLY A 231 4.25 5.16 -2.22
N ASP A 232 4.40 4.81 -0.94
CA ASP A 232 3.33 4.22 -0.14
C ASP A 232 3.14 4.92 1.22
N LYS A 233 2.03 4.59 1.87
CA LYS A 233 1.86 4.74 3.31
C LYS A 233 1.15 3.54 3.90
N SER A 234 1.89 2.79 4.71
CA SER A 234 1.37 1.68 5.51
C SER A 234 0.36 2.13 6.60
N GLY A 235 -0.55 1.22 6.96
CA GLY A 235 -1.47 1.35 8.09
C GLY A 235 -1.62 0.04 8.85
N GLN A 236 -1.73 0.13 10.17
CA GLN A 236 -2.01 -1.01 11.05
C GLN A 236 -2.82 -0.54 12.25
N ALA A 237 -3.91 -1.23 12.57
CA ALA A 237 -4.68 -0.99 13.79
C ALA A 237 -4.31 -2.02 14.88
N LEU A 238 -4.83 -1.82 16.10
CA LEU A 238 -4.47 -2.64 17.25
C LEU A 238 -5.12 -4.04 17.28
N THR A 239 -6.18 -4.23 16.51
CA THR A 239 -7.06 -5.42 16.58
C THR A 239 -7.47 -5.89 15.19
N TYR A 240 -8.10 -7.07 15.12
CA TYR A 240 -8.70 -7.62 13.90
C TYR A 240 -7.69 -7.81 12.76
N ALA A 241 -6.41 -8.06 13.09
CA ALA A 241 -5.32 -8.19 12.13
C ALA A 241 -5.29 -7.09 11.06
N THR A 242 -5.76 -5.87 11.36
CA THR A 242 -5.84 -4.79 10.38
C THR A 242 -4.45 -4.48 9.83
N ARG A 243 -4.30 -4.60 8.51
CA ARG A 243 -3.08 -4.22 7.80
C ARG A 243 -3.45 -3.64 6.45
N ASN A 244 -2.95 -2.45 6.18
CA ASN A 244 -3.33 -1.66 5.01
C ASN A 244 -2.08 -1.08 4.37
N ASP A 245 -2.19 -0.78 3.08
CA ASP A 245 -1.21 0.02 2.36
C ASP A 245 -1.90 0.82 1.23
N LEU A 246 -1.44 2.07 1.04
CA LEU A 246 -1.99 3.00 0.06
C LEU A 246 -0.84 3.61 -0.72
N ALA A 247 -0.82 3.40 -2.04
CA ALA A 247 0.34 3.72 -2.85
C ALA A 247 0.00 4.37 -4.20
N PHE A 248 0.96 5.15 -4.69
CA PHE A 248 1.12 5.38 -6.12
C PHE A 248 2.30 4.55 -6.64
N ILE A 249 2.19 4.07 -7.86
CA ILE A 249 3.14 3.17 -8.50
C ILE A 249 3.42 3.72 -9.89
N TYR A 250 4.68 3.94 -10.24
CA TYR A 250 5.11 4.25 -11.59
C TYR A 250 5.75 3.02 -12.22
N PRO A 251 5.03 2.30 -13.11
CA PRO A 251 5.64 1.26 -13.92
C PRO A 251 6.77 1.80 -14.78
N LYS A 252 7.81 0.99 -15.01
CA LYS A 252 8.91 1.37 -15.92
C LYS A 252 8.35 1.75 -17.30
N GLY A 253 8.68 2.96 -17.76
CA GLY A 253 8.29 3.50 -19.05
C GLY A 253 6.89 4.13 -19.11
N GLN A 254 6.22 4.31 -17.96
CA GLN A 254 4.90 4.92 -17.85
C GLN A 254 5.00 6.29 -17.17
N ASP A 255 4.36 7.32 -17.74
CA ASP A 255 4.45 8.70 -17.25
C ASP A 255 3.42 9.04 -16.17
N LYS A 256 2.32 8.28 -16.13
CA LYS A 256 1.23 8.45 -15.16
C LYS A 256 1.19 7.29 -14.17
N PRO A 257 0.85 7.51 -12.89
CA PRO A 257 0.90 6.45 -11.90
C PRO A 257 -0.31 5.50 -12.00
N ILE A 258 -0.13 4.30 -11.49
CA ILE A 258 -1.21 3.47 -10.97
C ILE A 258 -1.41 3.85 -9.50
N ILE A 259 -2.65 4.11 -9.09
CA ILE A 259 -2.99 4.29 -7.68
C ILE A 259 -3.58 3.00 -7.16
N LEU A 260 -3.13 2.52 -5.99
CA LEU A 260 -3.52 1.23 -5.44
C LEU A 260 -3.73 1.33 -3.92
N ALA A 261 -4.91 0.91 -3.47
CA ALA A 261 -5.26 0.74 -2.07
C ALA A 261 -5.50 -0.75 -1.80
N ILE A 262 -4.83 -1.31 -0.79
CA ILE A 262 -5.06 -2.67 -0.30
C ILE A 262 -5.27 -2.61 1.21
N TYR A 263 -6.43 -3.05 1.66
CA TYR A 263 -6.85 -3.02 3.05
C TYR A 263 -7.21 -4.43 3.47
N SER A 264 -6.91 -4.81 4.71
CA SER A 264 -7.25 -6.15 5.20
C SER A 264 -7.70 -6.15 6.64
N LYS A 265 -8.55 -7.12 7.00
CA LYS A 265 -9.03 -7.37 8.36
C LYS A 265 -9.43 -8.84 8.53
N GLN A 266 -9.42 -9.31 9.77
CA GLN A 266 -9.98 -10.60 10.19
C GLN A 266 -11.12 -10.39 11.17
N ASP A 267 -11.95 -11.42 11.36
CA ASP A 267 -13.08 -11.36 12.32
C ASP A 267 -12.63 -11.50 13.78
N GLN A 268 -11.52 -12.19 14.02
CA GLN A 268 -10.99 -12.42 15.37
C GLN A 268 -10.25 -11.18 15.87
N LYS A 269 -10.73 -10.61 16.99
CA LYS A 269 -10.23 -9.33 17.54
C LYS A 269 -8.74 -9.34 17.87
N ASP A 270 -8.20 -10.46 18.34
CA ASP A 270 -6.82 -10.62 18.77
C ASP A 270 -5.87 -11.12 17.67
N ALA A 271 -6.41 -11.43 16.48
CA ALA A 271 -5.65 -11.86 15.33
C ALA A 271 -4.53 -10.87 14.95
N LYS A 272 -3.45 -11.40 14.38
CA LYS A 272 -2.25 -10.64 14.05
C LYS A 272 -2.17 -10.35 12.55
N PRO A 273 -1.75 -9.13 12.16
CA PRO A 273 -1.58 -8.79 10.76
C PRO A 273 -0.48 -9.62 10.10
N ASN A 274 -0.59 -9.81 8.78
CA ASN A 274 0.40 -10.52 7.98
C ASN A 274 0.67 -9.75 6.68
N ASP A 275 1.87 -9.19 6.57
CA ASP A 275 2.30 -8.38 5.42
C ASP A 275 2.25 -9.15 4.08
N LYS A 276 2.34 -10.49 4.12
CA LYS A 276 2.20 -11.31 2.90
C LYS A 276 0.84 -11.16 2.23
N VAL A 277 -0.22 -10.90 2.99
CA VAL A 277 -1.56 -10.64 2.42
C VAL A 277 -1.50 -9.46 1.46
N ILE A 278 -0.80 -8.39 1.87
CA ILE A 278 -0.72 -7.15 1.10
C ILE A 278 0.21 -7.33 -0.11
N SER A 279 1.41 -7.88 0.10
CA SER A 279 2.39 -8.07 -0.98
C SER A 279 1.95 -9.11 -2.02
N ASP A 280 1.32 -10.20 -1.61
CA ASP A 280 0.77 -11.19 -2.54
C ASP A 280 -0.40 -10.60 -3.35
N SER A 281 -1.31 -9.88 -2.70
CA SER A 281 -2.42 -9.20 -3.40
C SER A 281 -1.90 -8.18 -4.41
N ALA A 282 -0.92 -7.36 -4.01
CA ALA A 282 -0.33 -6.36 -4.89
C ALA A 282 0.32 -6.99 -6.13
N ARG A 283 1.02 -8.12 -5.95
CA ARG A 283 1.67 -8.87 -7.04
C ARG A 283 0.68 -9.41 -8.06
N GLU A 284 -0.50 -9.84 -7.64
CA GLU A 284 -1.52 -10.34 -8.57
C GLU A 284 -2.24 -9.18 -9.27
N VAL A 285 -2.61 -8.14 -8.53
CA VAL A 285 -3.35 -6.97 -9.06
C VAL A 285 -2.51 -6.19 -10.08
N ILE A 286 -1.20 -6.05 -9.87
CA ILE A 286 -0.36 -5.26 -10.79
C ILE A 286 -0.21 -5.91 -12.16
N LYS A 287 -0.30 -7.25 -12.26
CA LYS A 287 -0.31 -7.97 -13.55
C LYS A 287 -1.54 -7.61 -14.36
N TYR A 288 -2.65 -7.28 -13.70
CA TYR A 288 -3.87 -6.82 -14.34
C TYR A 288 -3.80 -5.34 -14.68
N LEU A 289 -3.28 -4.46 -13.81
CA LEU A 289 -3.35 -3.01 -14.04
C LEU A 289 -2.34 -2.46 -15.06
N LYS A 290 -1.28 -3.22 -15.35
CA LYS A 290 -0.35 -2.92 -16.45
C LYS A 290 -0.81 -3.52 -17.77
#